data_AF-A0A9X8ZZ37-F1
#
_entry.id   AF-A0A9X8ZZ37-F1
#
_cell.length_a   1.000
_cell.length_b   1.000
_cell.length_c   1.000
_cell.angle_alpha   90.00
_cell.angle_beta   90.00
_cell.angle_gamma   90.00
#
_symmetry.space_group_name_H-M   'P 1'
#
loop_
_entity.id
_entity.type
_entity.pdbx_description
1 polymer ?
#
loop_
_entity_poly.entity_id
_entity_poly.type
_entity_poly.pdbx_seq_one_letter_code
_entity_poly.pdbx_strand_id
1 'polypeptide(L)'
;VHAREWGSCEICVFLAADLLEAYVQNTGLIYGGKTFSQNEVKSIFESMDFIIFPDVNPDGRFHSQTNEAMWRKNRNPADSGGEDRCIGVDLNRNFDFLWNFPEHFSPAAGVATSTDPCSPSQT
;
A
#
# COMPACT_ATOMS: atom_id res chain seq x y z
N VAL A 1 -0.27 -1.55 0.62
CA VAL A 1 0.74 -2.45 -0.02
C VAL A 1 1.45 -3.28 1.02
N HIS A 2 2.10 -2.68 2.00
CA HIS A 2 2.73 -3.44 3.09
C HIS A 2 1.70 -3.87 4.12
N ALA A 3 1.77 -5.14 4.53
CA ALA A 3 0.79 -5.76 5.40
C ALA A 3 0.63 -5.06 6.77
N ARG A 4 1.73 -4.68 7.42
CA ARG A 4 1.75 -3.99 8.72
C ARG A 4 1.23 -2.56 8.74
N GLU A 5 1.03 -1.93 7.59
CA GLU A 5 0.57 -0.53 7.50
C GLU A 5 -0.96 -0.48 7.61
N TRP A 6 -1.50 -0.99 8.73
CA TRP A 6 -2.92 -1.32 8.85
C TRP A 6 -3.82 -0.17 8.41
N GLY A 7 -3.62 1.03 8.94
CA GLY A 7 -4.45 2.21 8.68
C GLY A 7 -4.55 2.66 7.22
N SER A 8 -3.66 2.21 6.33
CA SER A 8 -3.69 2.59 4.91
C SER A 8 -4.99 2.15 4.22
N CYS A 9 -5.49 0.97 4.58
CA CYS A 9 -6.70 0.40 3.98
C CYS A 9 -7.94 1.18 4.41
N GLU A 10 -8.06 1.46 5.71
CA GLU A 10 -9.18 2.21 6.26
C GLU A 10 -9.21 3.64 5.72
N ILE A 11 -8.06 4.31 5.61
CA ILE A 11 -7.97 5.66 5.04
C ILE A 11 -8.53 5.71 3.61
N CYS A 12 -8.22 4.71 2.77
CA CYS A 12 -8.79 4.63 1.42
C CYS A 12 -10.31 4.46 1.42
N VAL A 13 -10.84 3.62 2.31
CA VAL A 13 -12.30 3.42 2.44
C VAL A 13 -12.98 4.68 2.96
N PHE A 14 -12.41 5.34 3.98
CA PHE A 14 -12.94 6.60 4.52
C PHE A 14 -12.93 7.71 3.48
N LEU A 15 -11.83 7.86 2.72
CA LEU A 15 -11.77 8.84 1.64
C LEU A 15 -12.86 8.60 0.59
N ALA A 16 -13.09 7.35 0.19
CA ALA A 16 -14.13 7.01 -0.77
C ALA A 16 -15.54 7.34 -0.24
N ALA A 17 -15.81 7.01 1.03
CA ALA A 17 -17.08 7.29 1.69
C ALA A 17 -17.34 8.79 1.83
N ASP A 18 -16.36 9.55 2.33
CA ASP A 18 -16.46 11.01 2.52
C ASP A 18 -16.69 11.73 1.19
N LEU A 19 -15.94 11.38 0.14
CA LEU A 19 -16.10 11.99 -1.19
C LEU A 19 -17.50 11.73 -1.76
N LEU A 20 -17.98 10.49 -1.64
CA LEU A 20 -19.31 10.11 -2.12
C LEU A 20 -20.41 10.83 -1.32
N GLU A 21 -20.28 10.85 0.01
CA GLU A 21 -21.25 11.50 0.89
C GLU A 21 -21.32 13.00 0.61
N ALA A 22 -20.18 13.68 0.52
CA ALA A 22 -20.13 15.10 0.23
C ALA A 22 -20.72 15.44 -1.15
N TYR A 23 -20.44 14.61 -2.15
CA TYR A 23 -21.01 14.76 -3.49
C TYR A 23 -22.53 14.61 -3.49
N VAL A 24 -23.07 13.54 -2.87
CA VAL A 24 -24.51 13.27 -2.81
C VAL A 24 -25.26 14.32 -2.00
N GLN A 25 -24.70 14.73 -0.86
CA GLN A 25 -25.33 15.69 0.05
C GLN A 25 -25.12 17.14 -0.35
N ASN A 26 -24.37 17.42 -1.42
CA ASN A 26 -24.08 18.78 -1.84
C ASN A 26 -23.37 19.59 -0.74
N THR A 27 -22.39 18.98 -0.07
CA THR A 27 -21.59 19.60 1.00
C THR A 27 -20.12 19.70 0.60
N GLY A 28 -19.32 20.40 1.40
CA GLY A 28 -17.86 20.47 1.26
C GLY A 28 -17.14 19.48 2.17
N LEU A 29 -15.80 19.39 2.04
CA LEU A 29 -14.93 18.53 2.86
C LEU A 29 -13.88 19.35 3.60
N ILE A 30 -13.45 18.87 4.77
CA ILE A 30 -12.36 19.48 5.55
C ILE A 30 -11.36 18.40 5.95
N TYR A 31 -10.10 18.57 5.53
CA TYR A 31 -9.00 17.68 5.91
C TYR A 31 -7.79 18.48 6.38
N GLY A 32 -7.31 18.20 7.60
CA GLY A 32 -6.07 18.81 8.12
C GLY A 32 -6.07 20.35 8.11
N GLY A 33 -7.23 20.99 8.27
CA GLY A 33 -7.39 22.45 8.19
C GLY A 33 -7.56 23.02 6.78
N LYS A 34 -7.54 22.18 5.73
CA LYS A 34 -7.88 22.56 4.36
C LYS A 34 -9.35 22.30 4.09
N THR A 35 -10.04 23.30 3.57
CA THR A 35 -11.45 23.22 3.19
C THR A 35 -11.60 23.10 1.68
N PHE A 36 -12.49 22.22 1.24
CA PHE A 36 -12.95 22.08 -0.13
C PHE A 36 -14.43 22.40 -0.16
N SER A 37 -14.82 23.38 -0.97
CA SER A 37 -16.21 23.75 -1.19
C SER A 37 -16.98 22.65 -1.91
N GLN A 38 -18.31 22.67 -1.79
CA GLN A 38 -19.20 21.80 -2.55
C GLN A 38 -18.91 21.83 -4.07
N ASN A 39 -18.66 23.02 -4.62
CA ASN A 39 -18.37 23.16 -6.05
C ASN A 39 -17.05 22.49 -6.45
N GLU A 40 -16.04 22.51 -5.58
CA GLU A 40 -14.77 21.81 -5.82
C GLU A 40 -14.96 20.30 -5.74
N VAL A 41 -15.67 19.80 -4.73
CA VAL A 41 -15.99 18.36 -4.61
C VAL A 41 -16.75 17.89 -5.86
N LYS A 42 -17.78 18.61 -6.27
CA LYS A 42 -18.57 18.31 -7.48
C LYS A 42 -17.71 18.30 -8.74
N SER A 43 -16.88 19.33 -8.92
CA SER A 43 -16.00 19.42 -10.09
C SER A 43 -15.01 18.27 -10.16
N ILE A 44 -14.47 17.81 -9.03
CA ILE A 44 -13.55 16.67 -8.98
C ILE A 44 -14.28 15.39 -9.38
N PHE A 45 -15.47 15.15 -8.81
CA PHE A 45 -16.24 13.93 -9.04
C PHE A 45 -16.80 13.81 -10.47
N GLU A 46 -17.16 14.93 -11.11
CA GLU A 46 -17.70 14.95 -12.47
C GLU A 46 -16.62 14.96 -13.57
N SER A 47 -15.36 15.23 -13.23
CA SER A 47 -14.27 15.34 -14.21
C SER A 47 -13.24 14.20 -14.18
N MET A 48 -13.32 13.30 -13.19
CA MET A 48 -12.34 12.24 -12.98
C MET A 48 -13.01 10.92 -12.58
N ASP A 49 -12.43 9.81 -13.02
CA ASP A 49 -12.76 8.48 -12.53
C ASP A 49 -11.86 8.10 -11.35
N PHE A 50 -12.46 7.60 -10.27
CA PHE A 50 -11.75 7.14 -9.08
C PHE A 50 -11.67 5.62 -9.06
N ILE A 51 -10.46 5.07 -9.16
CA ILE A 51 -10.19 3.65 -8.95
C ILE A 51 -9.42 3.51 -7.63
N ILE A 52 -10.07 2.94 -6.61
CA ILE A 52 -9.53 2.82 -5.26
C ILE A 52 -9.33 1.35 -4.92
N PHE A 53 -8.10 0.97 -4.57
CA PHE A 53 -7.76 -0.36 -4.09
C PHE A 53 -7.40 -0.27 -2.59
N PRO A 54 -8.36 -0.50 -1.68
CA PRO A 54 -8.12 -0.29 -0.25
C PRO A 54 -7.12 -1.30 0.31
N ASP A 55 -7.19 -2.56 -0.13
CA ASP A 55 -6.26 -3.60 0.29
C ASP A 55 -5.73 -4.38 -0.93
N VAL A 56 -4.45 -4.20 -1.20
CA VAL A 56 -3.72 -4.85 -2.30
C VAL A 56 -2.84 -6.01 -1.84
N ASN A 57 -2.81 -6.30 -0.53
CA ASN A 57 -2.02 -7.37 0.07
C ASN A 57 -2.85 -8.09 1.16
N PRO A 58 -3.99 -8.70 0.80
CA PRO A 58 -4.96 -9.22 1.76
C PRO A 58 -4.43 -10.41 2.57
N ASP A 59 -3.63 -11.28 1.95
CA ASP A 59 -2.98 -12.43 2.59
C ASP A 59 -1.90 -11.99 3.59
N GLY A 60 -1.07 -11.02 3.20
CA GLY A 60 -0.11 -10.40 4.09
C GLY A 60 -0.78 -9.68 5.25
N ARG A 61 -1.81 -8.87 4.99
CA ARG A 61 -2.56 -8.12 6.03
C ARG A 61 -3.18 -9.06 7.04
N PHE A 62 -3.84 -10.14 6.59
CA PHE A 62 -4.38 -11.16 7.48
C PHE A 62 -3.29 -11.73 8.40
N HIS A 63 -2.18 -12.18 7.83
CA HIS A 63 -1.05 -12.73 8.60
C HIS A 63 -0.47 -11.71 9.59
N SER A 64 -0.40 -10.44 9.20
CA SER A 64 0.04 -9.37 10.10
C SER A 64 -0.91 -9.21 11.30
N GLN A 65 -2.21 -9.30 11.09
CA GLN A 65 -3.21 -9.14 12.15
C GLN A 65 -3.33 -10.37 13.06
N THR A 66 -3.01 -11.58 12.57
CA THR A 66 -3.24 -12.83 13.31
C THR A 66 -1.99 -13.52 13.83
N ASN A 67 -0.83 -13.35 13.18
CA ASN A 67 0.37 -14.14 13.46
C ASN A 67 1.58 -13.27 13.80
N GLU A 68 1.90 -12.26 12.97
CA GLU A 68 3.09 -11.44 13.14
C GLU A 68 2.82 -9.96 12.81
N ALA A 69 2.58 -9.14 13.84
CA ALA A 69 2.20 -7.74 13.68
C ALA A 69 3.10 -6.93 12.73
N MET A 70 4.41 -7.22 12.69
CA MET A 70 5.38 -6.50 11.87
C MET A 70 5.59 -7.08 10.47
N TRP A 71 4.80 -8.08 10.06
CA TRP A 71 4.87 -8.68 8.73
C TRP A 71 4.60 -7.64 7.63
N ARG A 72 5.41 -7.66 6.57
CA ARG A 72 5.38 -6.66 5.50
C ARG A 72 4.98 -7.23 4.13
N LYS A 73 5.45 -8.43 3.82
CA LYS A 73 5.40 -9.08 2.50
C LYS A 73 4.00 -9.62 2.18
N ASN A 74 3.81 -10.16 0.97
CA ASN A 74 2.67 -11.06 0.71
C ASN A 74 2.92 -12.45 1.35
N ARG A 75 2.11 -13.46 1.02
CA ARG A 75 2.25 -14.84 1.53
C ARG A 75 2.48 -15.89 0.44
N ASN A 76 3.06 -15.50 -0.70
CA ASN A 76 3.43 -16.45 -1.75
C ASN A 76 4.60 -17.36 -1.29
N PRO A 77 4.43 -18.70 -1.20
CA PRO A 77 5.48 -19.58 -0.69
C PRO A 77 6.51 -20.03 -1.75
N ALA A 78 6.35 -19.66 -3.03
CA ALA A 78 7.09 -20.21 -4.17
C ALA A 78 8.62 -20.25 -3.95
N ASP A 79 9.20 -19.16 -3.44
CA ASP A 79 10.66 -19.02 -3.26
C ASP A 79 11.11 -19.17 -1.80
N SER A 80 10.24 -19.68 -0.92
CA SER A 80 10.53 -19.77 0.52
C SER A 80 11.50 -20.88 0.90
N GLY A 81 11.73 -21.87 0.02
CA GLY A 81 12.47 -23.09 0.37
C GLY A 81 11.81 -23.92 1.49
N GLY A 82 10.53 -23.66 1.81
CA GLY A 82 9.82 -24.27 2.93
C GLY A 82 10.04 -23.57 4.29
N GLU A 83 10.78 -22.46 4.32
CA GLU A 83 10.99 -21.68 5.54
C GLU A 83 9.92 -20.58 5.68
N ASP A 84 9.15 -20.59 6.77
CA ASP A 84 8.04 -19.65 6.98
C ASP A 84 8.48 -18.17 6.97
N ARG A 85 9.65 -17.87 7.55
CA ARG A 85 10.26 -16.52 7.53
C ARG A 85 10.58 -16.03 6.11
N CYS A 86 10.78 -16.94 5.17
CA CYS A 86 11.14 -16.66 3.79
C CYS A 86 9.91 -16.58 2.88
N ILE A 87 8.72 -16.93 3.36
CA ILE A 87 7.49 -16.83 2.56
C ILE A 87 7.24 -15.37 2.16
N GLY A 88 6.87 -15.18 0.91
CA GLY A 88 6.45 -13.92 0.32
C GLY A 88 7.59 -13.01 -0.11
N VAL A 89 7.22 -12.04 -0.93
CA VAL A 89 8.07 -10.98 -1.50
C VAL A 89 7.57 -9.60 -1.07
N ASP A 90 8.45 -8.62 -1.08
CA ASP A 90 8.05 -7.22 -0.91
C ASP A 90 7.37 -6.71 -2.20
N LEU A 91 6.06 -6.54 -2.15
CA LEU A 91 5.27 -6.08 -3.29
C LEU A 91 5.73 -4.72 -3.85
N ASN A 92 6.25 -3.81 -3.01
CA ASN A 92 6.74 -2.50 -3.45
C ASN A 92 8.20 -2.54 -3.97
N ARG A 93 8.78 -3.73 -4.05
CA ARG A 93 10.02 -4.03 -4.80
C ARG A 93 9.75 -4.98 -5.96
N ASN A 94 8.48 -5.29 -6.22
CA ASN A 94 8.07 -6.32 -7.16
C ASN A 94 7.50 -5.76 -8.48
N PHE A 95 7.85 -4.52 -8.85
CA PHE A 95 7.42 -3.89 -10.11
C PHE A 95 8.56 -3.94 -11.13
N ASP A 96 8.23 -4.02 -12.42
CA ASP A 96 9.20 -4.00 -13.53
C ASP A 96 9.74 -2.57 -13.78
N PHE A 97 10.31 -2.00 -12.74
CA PHE A 97 10.94 -0.69 -12.74
C PHE A 97 12.09 -0.73 -11.74
N LEU A 98 13.32 -0.64 -12.25
CA LEU A 98 14.54 -0.75 -11.45
C LEU A 98 14.59 -2.02 -10.58
N TRP A 99 13.98 -3.12 -11.06
CA TRP A 99 13.83 -4.38 -10.33
C TRP A 99 15.17 -4.97 -9.89
N ASN A 100 16.16 -4.99 -10.79
CA ASN A 100 17.51 -5.45 -10.48
C ASN A 100 18.31 -4.34 -9.78
N PHE A 101 17.93 -4.03 -8.54
CA PHE A 101 18.54 -2.95 -7.77
C PHE A 101 20.09 -2.99 -7.76
N PRO A 102 20.75 -4.16 -7.59
CA PRO A 102 22.22 -4.24 -7.67
C PRO A 102 22.83 -3.80 -9.01
N GLU A 103 22.09 -3.89 -10.11
CA GLU A 103 22.52 -3.43 -11.44
C GLU A 103 22.35 -1.91 -11.60
N HIS A 104 21.33 -1.34 -10.97
CA HIS A 104 20.94 0.07 -11.18
C HIS A 104 21.44 1.05 -10.12
N PHE A 105 21.77 0.56 -8.92
CA PHE A 105 22.17 1.41 -7.79
C PHE A 105 23.59 1.11 -7.32
N SER A 106 24.24 2.15 -6.79
CA SER A 106 25.55 1.99 -6.16
C SER A 106 25.48 1.00 -4.99
N PRO A 107 26.44 0.08 -4.86
CA PRO A 107 26.56 -0.77 -3.67
C PRO A 107 26.71 0.02 -2.36
N ALA A 108 27.07 1.31 -2.43
CA ALA A 108 27.17 2.20 -1.28
C ALA A 108 25.87 2.97 -0.98
N ALA A 109 24.76 2.69 -1.68
CA ALA A 109 23.47 3.32 -1.41
C ALA A 109 22.96 2.93 -0.01
N GLY A 110 22.53 3.92 0.78
CA GLY A 110 21.98 3.71 2.13
C GLY A 110 20.57 3.10 2.16
N VAL A 111 19.95 2.96 0.99
CA VAL A 111 18.68 2.25 0.77
C VAL A 111 19.00 1.06 -0.13
N ALA A 112 18.59 -0.14 0.27
CA ALA A 112 18.78 -1.35 -0.51
C ALA A 112 17.54 -2.23 -0.41
N THR A 113 17.26 -2.95 -1.49
CA THR A 113 16.34 -4.10 -1.49
C THR A 113 17.16 -5.38 -1.48
N SER A 114 16.57 -6.48 -1.03
CA SER A 114 17.25 -7.76 -0.95
C SER A 114 16.79 -8.70 -2.07
N THR A 115 17.75 -9.42 -2.65
CA THR A 115 17.50 -10.55 -3.56
C THR A 115 17.26 -11.86 -2.79
N ASP A 116 17.30 -11.83 -1.46
CA ASP A 116 17.07 -12.97 -0.59
C ASP A 116 15.67 -12.85 0.06
N PRO A 117 14.73 -13.77 -0.23
CA PRO A 117 13.38 -13.73 0.32
C PRO A 117 13.37 -13.84 1.86
N CYS A 118 14.42 -14.40 2.45
CA CYS A 118 14.58 -14.55 3.88
C CYS A 118 15.16 -13.31 4.58
N SER A 119 15.60 -12.31 3.82
CA SER A 119 16.27 -11.14 4.39
C SER A 119 15.31 -10.28 5.22
N PRO A 120 15.71 -9.84 6.43
CA PRO A 120 14.94 -8.86 7.20
C PRO A 120 14.98 -7.47 6.56
N SER A 121 15.89 -7.23 5.60
CA SER A 121 16.09 -5.94 4.91
C SER A 121 15.28 -5.83 3.61
N GLN A 122 14.18 -6.57 3.49
CA GLN A 122 13.16 -6.37 2.45
C GLN A 122 12.37 -5.08 2.75
N THR A 123 13.06 -3.93 2.71
CA THR A 123 12.51 -2.58 2.99
C THR A 123 12.23 -1.77 1.74
#